data_AF-A0A257CBQ8-F1
#
_entry.id   AF-A0A257CBQ8-F1
#
_cell.length_a   1.000
_cell.length_b   1.000
_cell.length_c   1.000
_cell.angle_alpha   90.00
_cell.angle_beta   90.00
_cell.angle_gamma   90.00
#
_symmetry.space_group_name_H-M   'P 1'
#
loop_
_entity.id
_entity.type
_entity.pdbx_description
1 polymer ?
#
loop_
_entity_poly.entity_id
_entity_poly.type
_entity_poly.pdbx_seq_one_letter_code
_entity_poly.pdbx_strand_id
1 'polypeptide(L)'
;MKPLFTAAALTLALFGAAHAADDPKATIAALNERLAKLGAAKVEGTDKAGDKQVPAIFFGARKINNNYDVVDEIKKSSGATATVFVKDGDDFIRVSTNVLTPEGKRGVGTPLAKAKAYEAVSKGTDFCGDVDVLGTPFAACYSPIKDAGGKVIGVTYVGFKK
;
A
#
# COMPACT_ATOMS: atom_id res chain seq x y z
N MET A 1 -62.49 -31.25 -7.52
CA MET A 1 -61.96 -30.90 -6.18
C MET A 1 -60.50 -31.33 -6.10
N LYS A 2 -59.64 -30.40 -5.66
CA LYS A 2 -58.19 -30.47 -5.37
C LYS A 2 -57.20 -30.38 -6.56
N PRO A 3 -56.48 -29.25 -6.69
CA PRO A 3 -55.36 -29.03 -7.61
C PRO A 3 -54.03 -29.49 -6.95
N LEU A 4 -52.88 -28.98 -7.44
CA LEU A 4 -51.55 -28.94 -6.79
C LEU A 4 -50.64 -30.16 -7.05
N PHE A 5 -49.37 -30.07 -7.46
CA PHE A 5 -48.37 -29.00 -7.39
C PHE A 5 -47.41 -29.03 -8.59
N THR A 6 -47.14 -27.86 -9.16
CA THR A 6 -45.95 -27.57 -9.98
C THR A 6 -44.79 -27.33 -9.02
N ALA A 7 -43.75 -28.17 -9.05
CA ALA A 7 -42.51 -27.90 -8.33
C ALA A 7 -41.61 -27.04 -9.22
N ALA A 8 -41.62 -25.73 -8.99
CA ALA A 8 -40.61 -24.82 -9.53
C ALA A 8 -39.34 -24.99 -8.70
N ALA A 9 -38.29 -25.57 -9.29
CA ALA A 9 -36.96 -25.59 -8.70
C ALA A 9 -36.35 -24.18 -8.83
N LEU A 10 -36.35 -23.42 -7.75
CA LEU A 10 -35.63 -22.16 -7.64
C LEU A 10 -34.16 -22.48 -7.31
N THR A 11 -33.31 -22.52 -8.33
CA THR A 11 -31.85 -22.54 -8.13
C THR A 11 -31.41 -21.18 -7.60
N LEU A 12 -31.22 -21.10 -6.29
CA LEU A 12 -30.59 -19.97 -5.63
C LEU A 12 -29.10 -19.96 -6.02
N ALA A 13 -28.74 -19.16 -7.02
CA ALA A 13 -27.34 -18.85 -7.29
C ALA A 13 -26.82 -17.99 -6.12
N LEU A 14 -26.15 -18.64 -5.17
CA LEU A 14 -25.27 -17.96 -4.23
C LEU A 14 -24.09 -17.39 -5.02
N PHE A 15 -24.24 -16.17 -5.53
CA PHE A 15 -23.09 -15.31 -5.76
C PHE A 15 -22.53 -14.96 -4.37
N GLY A 16 -21.71 -15.86 -3.81
CA GLY A 16 -20.64 -15.41 -2.96
C GLY A 16 -19.87 -14.38 -3.81
N ALA A 17 -19.79 -13.14 -3.34
CA ALA A 17 -18.83 -12.20 -3.88
C ALA A 17 -17.46 -12.89 -3.69
N ALA A 18 -16.98 -13.55 -4.74
CA ALA A 18 -15.59 -13.84 -4.87
C ALA A 18 -14.92 -12.48 -4.71
N HIS A 19 -14.20 -12.27 -3.61
CA HIS A 19 -13.15 -11.26 -3.63
C HIS A 19 -12.41 -11.54 -4.93
N ALA A 20 -12.39 -10.56 -5.84
CA ALA A 20 -11.44 -10.57 -6.93
C ALA A 20 -10.11 -10.99 -6.31
N ALA A 21 -9.54 -12.10 -6.76
CA ALA A 21 -8.40 -12.73 -6.12
C ALA A 21 -7.39 -11.65 -5.72
N ASP A 22 -7.00 -11.64 -4.44
CA ASP A 22 -6.06 -10.67 -3.88
C ASP A 22 -4.90 -10.44 -4.87
N ASP A 23 -4.91 -9.29 -5.56
CA ASP A 23 -3.94 -8.97 -6.62
C ASP A 23 -3.06 -7.80 -6.16
N PRO A 24 -1.90 -8.10 -5.54
CA PRO A 24 -0.91 -7.10 -5.17
C PRO A 24 -0.48 -6.19 -6.33
N LYS A 25 -0.41 -6.70 -7.57
CA LYS A 25 0.07 -5.93 -8.74
C LYS A 25 -0.97 -4.92 -9.19
N ALA A 26 -2.24 -5.33 -9.32
CA ALA A 26 -3.31 -4.38 -9.61
C ALA A 26 -3.46 -3.35 -8.48
N THR A 27 -3.31 -3.77 -7.22
CA THR A 27 -3.49 -2.88 -6.06
C THR A 27 -2.37 -1.85 -5.94
N ILE A 28 -1.10 -2.20 -6.20
CA ILE A 28 0.00 -1.23 -6.18
C ILE A 28 -0.15 -0.22 -7.32
N ALA A 29 -0.63 -0.65 -8.49
CA ALA A 29 -0.92 0.24 -9.61
C ALA A 29 -2.01 1.25 -9.23
N ALA A 30 -3.09 0.80 -8.58
CA ALA A 30 -4.16 1.68 -8.11
C ALA A 30 -3.67 2.69 -7.04
N LEU A 31 -2.79 2.28 -6.13
CA LEU A 31 -2.15 3.18 -5.17
C LEU A 31 -1.32 4.25 -5.89
N ASN A 32 -0.45 3.82 -6.82
CA ASN A 32 0.40 4.72 -7.59
C ASN A 32 -0.42 5.72 -8.43
N GLU A 33 -1.50 5.27 -9.07
CA GLU A 33 -2.40 6.13 -9.84
C GLU A 33 -3.09 7.18 -8.96
N ARG A 34 -3.58 6.78 -7.77
CA ARG A 34 -4.19 7.72 -6.81
C ARG A 34 -3.20 8.79 -6.36
N LEU A 35 -1.95 8.41 -6.10
CA LEU A 35 -0.89 9.37 -5.77
C LEU A 35 -0.56 10.28 -6.95
N ALA A 36 -0.43 9.74 -8.16
CA ALA A 36 -0.15 10.51 -9.36
C ALA A 36 -1.23 11.55 -9.68
N LYS A 37 -2.50 11.26 -9.39
CA LYS A 37 -3.63 12.22 -9.51
C LYS A 37 -3.49 13.44 -8.60
N LEU A 38 -2.70 13.35 -7.52
CA LEU A 38 -2.41 14.49 -6.64
C LEU A 38 -1.33 15.42 -7.24
N GLY A 39 -0.51 14.91 -8.15
CA GLY A 39 0.54 15.64 -8.86
C GLY A 39 1.89 14.92 -8.83
N ALA A 40 2.91 15.55 -9.41
CA ALA A 40 4.26 15.00 -9.46
C ALA A 40 4.86 14.85 -8.05
N ALA A 41 5.62 13.77 -7.84
CA ALA A 41 6.28 13.51 -6.58
C ALA A 41 7.48 14.45 -6.40
N LYS A 42 7.62 15.02 -5.20
CA LYS A 42 8.79 15.82 -4.81
C LYS A 42 9.10 15.65 -3.32
N VAL A 43 10.32 15.97 -2.93
CA VAL A 43 10.73 16.09 -1.53
C VAL A 43 11.01 17.55 -1.23
N GLU A 44 10.45 18.09 -0.16
CA GLU A 44 10.61 19.49 0.23
C GLU A 44 10.55 19.61 1.76
N GLY A 45 11.62 20.10 2.38
CA GLY A 45 11.70 20.20 3.84
C GLY A 45 11.67 18.84 4.53
N THR A 46 11.29 18.84 5.80
CA THR A 46 11.25 17.65 6.65
C THR A 46 9.98 17.61 7.49
N ASP A 47 9.60 16.43 7.95
CA ASP A 47 8.50 16.22 8.88
C ASP A 47 8.79 15.04 9.81
N LYS A 48 8.04 14.96 10.90
CA LYS A 48 8.14 13.86 11.87
C LYS A 48 7.56 12.57 11.27
N ALA A 49 8.22 11.44 11.49
CA ALA A 49 7.71 10.10 11.21
C ALA A 49 8.09 9.17 12.38
N GLY A 50 7.11 8.80 13.20
CA GLY A 50 7.40 8.19 14.51
C GLY A 50 8.19 9.20 15.34
N ASP A 51 9.32 8.82 15.91
CA ASP A 51 10.20 9.72 16.69
C ASP A 51 11.34 10.36 15.88
N LYS A 52 11.34 10.21 14.56
CA LYS A 52 12.40 10.69 13.66
C LYS A 52 11.95 11.91 12.87
N GLN A 53 12.88 12.83 12.58
CA GLN A 53 12.71 13.85 11.57
C GLN A 53 13.22 13.30 10.24
N VAL A 54 12.38 13.23 9.21
CA VAL A 54 12.71 12.65 7.90
C VAL A 54 12.29 13.60 6.78
N PRO A 55 12.78 13.43 5.54
CA PRO A 55 12.33 14.26 4.43
C PRO A 55 10.81 14.19 4.25
N ALA A 56 10.20 15.33 3.92
CA ALA A 56 8.77 15.38 3.65
C ALA A 56 8.51 15.12 2.16
N ILE A 57 7.74 14.08 1.85
CA ILE A 57 7.36 13.72 0.48
C ILE A 57 5.99 14.27 0.15
N PHE A 58 5.88 14.86 -1.03
CA PHE A 58 4.69 15.49 -1.56
C PHE A 58 4.33 14.88 -2.90
N PHE A 59 3.04 14.86 -3.21
CA PHE A 59 2.52 14.71 -4.57
C PHE A 59 1.70 15.97 -4.90
N GLY A 60 2.19 16.75 -5.86
CA GLY A 60 1.69 18.11 -6.09
C GLY A 60 1.81 18.99 -4.84
N ALA A 61 0.68 19.55 -4.38
CA ALA A 61 0.63 20.36 -3.16
C ALA A 61 0.39 19.53 -1.88
N ARG A 62 0.09 18.23 -1.99
CA ARG A 62 -0.28 17.39 -0.84
C ARG A 62 0.95 16.74 -0.21
N LYS A 63 1.23 17.07 1.05
CA LYS A 63 2.19 16.33 1.89
C LYS A 63 1.64 14.95 2.24
N ILE A 64 2.46 13.92 2.11
CA ILE A 64 2.06 12.54 2.42
C ILE A 64 2.46 12.13 3.84
N ASN A 65 3.53 12.69 4.41
CA ASN A 65 3.92 12.39 5.79
C ASN A 65 2.75 12.63 6.75
N ASN A 66 2.39 11.60 7.51
CA ASN A 66 1.26 11.55 8.44
C ASN A 66 -0.12 11.86 7.82
N ASN A 67 -0.25 11.90 6.49
CA ASN A 67 -1.54 11.91 5.80
C ASN A 67 -1.89 10.47 5.39
N TYR A 68 -3.02 9.96 5.87
CA TYR A 68 -3.40 8.55 5.70
C TYR A 68 -4.52 8.33 4.67
N ASP A 69 -5.03 9.39 4.04
CA ASP A 69 -6.23 9.34 3.21
C ASP A 69 -6.08 8.32 2.08
N VAL A 70 -4.93 8.36 1.38
CA VAL A 70 -4.68 7.50 0.22
C VAL A 70 -4.48 6.04 0.64
N VAL A 71 -3.72 5.79 1.71
CA VAL A 71 -3.44 4.41 2.16
C VAL A 71 -4.69 3.77 2.76
N ASP A 72 -5.50 4.52 3.49
CA ASP A 72 -6.74 4.01 4.09
C ASP A 72 -7.80 3.71 3.03
N GLU A 73 -7.86 4.53 1.98
CA GLU A 73 -8.74 4.30 0.84
C GLU A 73 -8.35 3.04 0.04
N ILE A 74 -7.06 2.71 -0.06
CA ILE A 74 -6.63 1.40 -0.60
C ILE A 74 -7.17 0.27 0.27
N LYS A 75 -7.01 0.35 1.59
CA LYS A 75 -7.55 -0.67 2.51
C LYS A 75 -9.06 -0.82 2.40
N LYS A 76 -9.79 0.29 2.28
CA LYS A 76 -11.25 0.29 2.12
C LYS A 76 -11.69 -0.35 0.80
N SER A 77 -10.97 -0.10 -0.29
CA SER A 77 -11.36 -0.53 -1.63
C SER A 77 -10.89 -1.94 -2.00
N SER A 78 -9.77 -2.42 -1.43
CA SER A 78 -9.22 -3.74 -1.76
C SER A 78 -9.02 -4.68 -0.58
N GLY A 79 -9.11 -4.19 0.66
CA GLY A 79 -8.73 -4.97 1.85
C GLY A 79 -7.20 -5.07 2.09
N ALA A 80 -6.38 -4.62 1.14
CA ALA A 80 -4.93 -4.64 1.27
C ALA A 80 -4.43 -3.59 2.29
N THR A 81 -3.34 -3.92 2.97
CA THR A 81 -2.54 -2.89 3.63
C THR A 81 -1.77 -2.08 2.60
N ALA A 82 -1.45 -0.82 2.93
CA ALA A 82 -0.76 0.12 2.07
C ALA A 82 0.17 1.02 2.86
N THR A 83 1.29 1.41 2.23
CA THR A 83 2.30 2.27 2.83
C THR A 83 2.98 3.14 1.78
N VAL A 84 3.34 4.37 2.17
CA VAL A 84 4.32 5.22 1.48
C VAL A 84 5.55 5.37 2.39
N PHE A 85 6.72 5.09 1.83
CA PHE A 85 8.02 5.35 2.41
C PHE A 85 8.69 6.53 1.70
N VAL A 86 9.46 7.32 2.43
CA VAL A 86 10.37 8.35 1.88
C VAL A 86 11.82 7.87 1.98
N LYS A 87 12.65 8.20 1.00
CA LYS A 87 14.09 7.94 1.07
C LYS A 87 14.74 8.93 2.05
N ASP A 88 15.49 8.41 3.01
CA ASP A 88 16.24 9.17 4.00
C ASP A 88 17.65 8.58 4.10
N GLY A 89 18.64 9.27 3.52
CA GLY A 89 19.96 8.69 3.25
C GLY A 89 19.85 7.39 2.43
N ASP A 90 20.36 6.30 3.00
CA ASP A 90 20.27 4.96 2.42
C ASP A 90 19.00 4.21 2.84
N ASP A 91 18.19 4.72 3.76
CA ASP A 91 17.00 4.04 4.23
C ASP A 91 15.74 4.51 3.51
N PHE A 92 14.69 3.70 3.60
CA PHE A 92 13.33 4.11 3.27
C PHE A 92 12.50 4.08 4.54
N ILE A 93 12.05 5.25 5.00
CA ILE A 93 11.32 5.40 6.26
C ILE A 93 9.84 5.50 6.00
N ARG A 94 9.05 4.75 6.77
CA ARG A 94 7.59 4.71 6.67
C ARG A 94 6.98 6.04 7.10
N VAL A 95 6.33 6.77 6.19
CA VAL A 95 5.78 8.11 6.48
C VAL A 95 4.25 8.17 6.45
N SER A 96 3.60 7.24 5.75
CA SER A 96 2.15 7.07 5.77
C SER A 96 1.81 5.60 5.60
N THR A 97 0.99 5.04 6.48
CA THR A 97 0.71 3.60 6.47
C THR A 97 -0.58 3.27 7.19
N ASN A 98 -1.27 2.23 6.76
CA ASN A 98 -2.36 1.59 7.50
C ASN A 98 -1.94 0.24 8.15
N VAL A 99 -0.67 -0.12 8.03
CA VAL A 99 -0.07 -1.28 8.71
C VAL A 99 0.09 -0.93 10.18
N LEU A 100 -0.48 -1.76 11.04
CA LEU A 100 -0.41 -1.59 12.48
C LEU A 100 0.77 -2.39 13.06
N THR A 101 1.38 -1.86 14.11
CA THR A 101 2.31 -2.57 14.99
C THR A 101 1.52 -3.55 15.88
N PRO A 102 2.19 -4.48 16.58
CA PRO A 102 1.53 -5.36 17.55
C PRO A 102 0.74 -4.60 18.63
N GLU A 103 1.15 -3.37 18.96
CA GLU A 103 0.48 -2.49 19.92
C GLU A 103 -0.72 -1.73 19.33
N GLY A 104 -1.08 -2.01 18.07
CA GLY A 104 -2.24 -1.41 17.39
C GLY A 104 -2.03 -0.01 16.84
N LYS A 105 -0.80 0.53 16.88
CA LYS A 105 -0.46 1.86 16.33
C LYS A 105 0.00 1.74 14.88
N ARG A 106 -0.14 2.78 14.05
CA ARG A 106 0.44 2.78 12.70
C ARG A 106 1.97 2.68 12.80
N GLY A 107 2.59 1.82 11.99
CA GLY A 107 4.05 1.59 11.99
C GLY A 107 4.89 2.74 11.43
N VAL A 108 4.46 3.99 11.52
CA VAL A 108 5.17 5.18 11.03
C VAL A 108 6.54 5.30 11.71
N GLY A 109 7.56 5.71 10.97
CA GLY A 109 8.95 5.85 11.43
C GLY A 109 9.78 4.55 11.37
N THR A 110 9.16 3.41 11.11
CA THR A 110 9.88 2.14 10.91
C THR A 110 10.54 2.12 9.52
N PRO A 111 11.77 1.59 9.41
CA PRO A 111 12.44 1.45 8.12
C PRO A 111 11.85 0.28 7.32
N LEU A 112 11.96 0.36 5.99
CA LEU A 112 11.86 -0.81 5.13
C LEU A 112 13.03 -1.76 5.43
N ALA A 113 12.73 -3.03 5.69
CA ALA A 113 13.75 -4.04 5.96
C ALA A 113 14.71 -4.21 4.76
N LYS A 114 16.01 -4.33 5.03
CA LYS A 114 17.08 -4.51 4.03
C LYS A 114 17.06 -5.95 3.46
N ALA A 115 16.06 -6.24 2.65
CA ALA A 115 15.83 -7.52 1.99
C ALA A 115 15.62 -7.35 0.48
N LYS A 116 15.22 -8.42 -0.22
CA LYS A 116 15.00 -8.41 -1.69
C LYS A 116 14.15 -7.25 -2.19
N ALA A 117 13.08 -6.91 -1.46
CA ALA A 117 12.23 -5.76 -1.79
C ALA A 117 13.00 -4.44 -1.76
N TYR A 118 13.79 -4.21 -0.70
CA TYR A 118 14.64 -3.03 -0.57
C TYR A 118 15.69 -2.95 -1.69
N GLU A 119 16.36 -4.06 -2.01
CA GLU A 119 17.36 -4.10 -3.07
C GLU A 119 16.78 -3.72 -4.44
N ALA A 120 15.60 -4.26 -4.77
CA ALA A 120 14.91 -3.98 -6.01
C ALA A 120 14.51 -2.50 -6.12
N VAL A 121 13.81 -1.96 -5.12
CA VAL A 121 13.33 -0.57 -5.18
C VAL A 121 14.48 0.43 -5.10
N SER A 122 15.58 0.09 -4.42
CA SER A 122 16.81 0.90 -4.44
C SER A 122 17.43 0.99 -5.83
N LYS A 123 17.28 -0.05 -6.66
CA LYS A 123 17.70 -0.07 -8.08
C LYS A 123 16.65 0.54 -9.01
N GLY A 124 15.55 1.07 -8.46
CA GLY A 124 14.48 1.69 -9.24
C GLY A 124 13.59 0.69 -9.99
N THR A 125 13.53 -0.55 -9.52
CA THR A 125 12.68 -1.63 -10.08
C THR A 125 11.64 -2.09 -9.06
N ASP A 126 10.46 -2.49 -9.55
CA ASP A 126 9.40 -3.06 -8.72
C ASP A 126 9.79 -4.42 -8.13
N PHE A 127 9.18 -4.78 -7.01
CA PHE A 127 9.28 -6.12 -6.41
C PHE A 127 7.89 -6.61 -6.01
N CYS A 128 7.57 -7.86 -6.33
CA CYS A 128 6.38 -8.52 -5.82
C CYS A 128 6.71 -9.94 -5.35
N GLY A 129 6.18 -10.33 -4.21
CA GLY A 129 6.39 -11.65 -3.63
C GLY A 129 6.04 -11.69 -2.16
N ASP A 130 6.37 -12.82 -1.53
CA ASP A 130 6.14 -13.04 -0.11
C ASP A 130 7.17 -12.30 0.74
N VAL A 131 6.68 -11.59 1.74
CA VAL A 131 7.49 -10.79 2.67
C VAL A 131 6.94 -10.87 4.08
N ASP A 132 7.82 -10.69 5.05
CA ASP A 132 7.42 -10.38 6.42
C ASP A 132 7.38 -8.86 6.62
N VAL A 133 6.27 -8.36 7.16
CA VAL A 133 6.12 -6.95 7.54
C VAL A 133 5.73 -6.89 9.01
N LEU A 134 6.66 -6.42 9.84
CA LEU A 134 6.49 -6.30 11.29
C LEU A 134 6.08 -7.63 11.97
N GLY A 135 6.67 -8.76 11.54
CA GLY A 135 6.40 -10.08 12.08
C GLY A 135 5.14 -10.75 11.53
N THR A 136 4.53 -10.21 10.47
CA THR A 136 3.35 -10.77 9.83
C THR A 136 3.64 -11.08 8.36
N PRO A 137 3.29 -12.27 7.85
CA PRO A 137 3.48 -12.63 6.45
C PRO A 137 2.46 -11.96 5.52
N PHE A 138 2.93 -11.43 4.39
CA PHE A 138 2.12 -10.82 3.34
C PHE A 138 2.51 -11.31 1.96
N ALA A 139 1.52 -11.43 1.06
CA ALA A 139 1.75 -11.33 -0.38
C ALA A 139 1.78 -9.85 -0.75
N ALA A 140 2.94 -9.33 -1.17
CA ALA A 140 3.15 -7.89 -1.28
C ALA A 140 3.74 -7.46 -2.63
N CYS A 141 3.52 -6.20 -2.96
CA CYS A 141 4.24 -5.49 -4.02
C CYS A 141 4.81 -4.17 -3.50
N TYR A 142 5.95 -3.79 -4.04
CA TYR A 142 6.66 -2.55 -3.78
C TYR A 142 7.01 -1.88 -5.10
N SER A 143 6.86 -0.56 -5.17
CA SER A 143 7.18 0.22 -6.37
C SER A 143 7.93 1.51 -6.01
N PRO A 144 9.01 1.87 -6.72
CA PRO A 144 9.79 3.06 -6.42
C PRO A 144 9.03 4.32 -6.86
N ILE A 145 8.98 5.32 -5.97
CA ILE A 145 8.53 6.67 -6.30
C ILE A 145 9.73 7.45 -6.82
N LYS A 146 9.61 7.99 -8.03
CA LYS A 146 10.64 8.83 -8.68
C LYS A 146 10.18 10.28 -8.75
N ASP A 147 11.11 11.21 -8.57
CA ASP A 147 10.88 12.63 -8.86
C ASP A 147 10.91 12.92 -10.37
N ALA A 148 10.71 14.18 -10.75
CA ALA A 148 10.74 14.60 -12.16
C ALA A 148 12.10 14.37 -12.85
N GLY A 149 13.19 14.24 -12.09
CA GLY A 149 14.52 13.89 -12.59
C GLY A 149 14.77 12.39 -12.71
N GLY A 150 13.79 11.55 -12.37
CA GLY A 150 13.92 10.09 -12.38
C GLY A 150 14.63 9.51 -11.15
N LYS A 151 14.98 10.35 -10.16
CA LYS A 151 15.65 9.89 -8.94
C LYS A 151 14.64 9.24 -8.00
N VAL A 152 14.98 8.08 -7.43
CA VAL A 152 14.16 7.42 -6.42
C VAL A 152 14.16 8.25 -5.13
N ILE A 153 12.97 8.70 -4.72
CA ILE A 153 12.74 9.53 -3.53
C ILE A 153 11.82 8.88 -2.50
N GLY A 154 11.22 7.74 -2.83
CA GLY A 154 10.33 7.00 -1.94
C GLY A 154 9.95 5.65 -2.51
N VAL A 155 9.07 4.94 -1.82
CA VAL A 155 8.57 3.61 -2.21
C VAL A 155 7.11 3.50 -1.80
N THR A 156 6.26 2.99 -2.68
CA THR A 156 4.93 2.52 -2.30
C THR A 156 4.98 1.03 -1.99
N TYR A 157 4.10 0.60 -1.07
CA TYR A 157 3.90 -0.79 -0.70
C TYR A 157 2.42 -1.08 -0.61
N VAL A 158 2.03 -2.28 -1.04
CA VAL A 158 0.75 -2.90 -0.71
C VAL A 158 0.98 -4.35 -0.29
N GLY A 159 0.10 -4.88 0.56
CA GLY A 159 0.17 -6.27 0.96
C GLY A 159 -1.15 -6.83 1.45
N PHE A 160 -1.44 -8.05 1.01
CA PHE A 160 -2.54 -8.87 1.52
C PHE A 160 -1.99 -9.82 2.57
N LYS A 161 -2.59 -9.77 3.76
CA LYS A 161 -2.18 -10.62 4.89
C LYS A 161 -2.47 -12.07 4.55
N LYS A 162 -1.50 -12.96 4.79
CA LYS A 162 -1.68 -14.42 4.67
C LYS A 162 -2.32 -15.03 5.91
#